data_AF-A0A0E0CZM2-F1
#
_entry.id   AF-A0A0E0CZM2-F1
#
_cell.length_a   1.000
_cell.length_b   1.000
_cell.length_c   1.000
_cell.angle_alpha   90.00
_cell.angle_beta   90.00
_cell.angle_gamma   90.00
#
_symmetry.space_group_name_H-M   'P 1'
#
loop_
_entity.id
_entity.type
_entity.pdbx_description
1 polymer ?
#
loop_
_entity_poly.entity_id
_entity_poly.type
_entity_poly.pdbx_seq_one_letter_code
_entity_poly.pdbx_strand_id
1 'polypeptide(L)' 'MSFWRRERWKQQQYSSELKQDDIAVPEYYHYKDIIETSPHCLHEIKCFFEDYKKMRKKVVVDAFLPTNTAYDAIQYFQ' A
#
# COMPACT_ATOMS: atom_id res chain seq x y z
N MET A 1 -20.23 28.59 4.23
CA MET A 1 -20.33 27.15 4.52
C MET A 1 -20.52 26.35 3.23
N SER A 2 -19.45 26.15 2.46
CA SER A 2 -19.55 25.55 1.11
C SER A 2 -18.20 25.00 0.60
N PHE A 3 -17.43 24.36 1.49
CA PHE A 3 -16.15 23.73 1.14
C PHE A 3 -16.30 22.22 0.85
N TRP A 4 -17.34 21.57 1.41
CA TRP A 4 -17.48 20.11 1.44
C TRP A 4 -18.24 19.46 0.26
N ARG A 5 -18.71 20.22 -0.73
CA ARG A 5 -19.49 19.67 -1.85
C ARG A 5 -18.66 19.39 -3.12
N ARG A 6 -17.41 19.87 -3.17
CA ARG A 6 -16.51 19.73 -4.35
C ARG A 6 -15.54 18.54 -4.28
N GLU A 7 -15.22 18.03 -3.09
CA GLU A 7 -14.24 16.94 -2.94
C GLU A 7 -14.83 15.53 -3.08
N ARG A 8 -16.15 15.38 -2.96
CA ARG A 8 -16.82 14.08 -3.07
C ARG A 8 -16.62 13.44 -4.46
N TRP A 9 -16.53 14.26 -5.50
CA TRP A 9 -16.35 13.81 -6.89
C TRP A 9 -14.95 13.25 -7.16
N LYS A 10 -13.91 13.75 -6.48
CA LYS A 10 -12.53 13.23 -6.63
C LYS A 10 -12.35 11.89 -5.91
N GLN A 11 -12.96 11.72 -4.74
CA GLN A 11 -12.94 10.43 -4.03
C GLN A 11 -13.73 9.35 -4.78
N GLN A 12 -14.84 9.73 -5.43
CA GLN A 12 -15.67 8.78 -6.14
C GLN A 12 -15.04 8.31 -7.46
N GLN A 13 -14.28 9.17 -8.17
CA GLN A 13 -13.47 8.73 -9.31
C GLN A 13 -12.33 7.79 -8.87
N TYR A 14 -11.54 8.17 -7.86
CA TYR A 14 -10.42 7.37 -7.37
C TYR A 14 -10.84 5.98 -6.87
N SER A 15 -11.99 5.89 -6.20
CA SER A 15 -12.54 4.62 -5.72
C SER A 15 -13.18 3.76 -6.82
N SER A 16 -13.51 4.33 -7.98
CA SER A 16 -14.10 3.61 -9.12
C SER A 16 -13.08 3.18 -10.18
N GLU A 17 -11.87 3.74 -10.13
CA GLU A 17 -10.74 3.41 -11.01
C GLU A 17 -9.86 2.29 -10.47
N LEU A 18 -9.97 1.95 -9.19
CA LEU A 18 -9.44 0.69 -8.61
C LEU A 18 -10.28 -0.49 -9.08
N LYS A 19 -10.29 -0.73 -10.40
CA LYS A 19 -10.79 -1.97 -10.94
C LYS A 19 -9.76 -3.06 -10.64
N GLN A 20 -10.28 -4.23 -10.35
CA GLN A 20 -9.61 -5.54 -10.18
C GLN A 20 -8.56 -5.88 -11.25
N ASP A 21 -8.38 -5.05 -12.28
CA ASP A 21 -7.51 -5.21 -13.45
C ASP A 21 -6.07 -4.69 -13.22
N ASP A 22 -5.76 -4.02 -12.10
CA ASP A 22 -4.38 -3.59 -11.77
C ASP A 22 -3.41 -4.76 -11.50
N ILE A 23 -3.93 -5.98 -11.35
CA ILE A 23 -3.09 -7.19 -11.30
C ILE A 23 -2.51 -7.49 -12.69
N ALA A 24 -3.01 -6.83 -13.76
CA ALA A 24 -2.62 -7.12 -15.13
C ALA A 24 -1.37 -6.41 -15.65
N VAL A 25 -0.60 -5.75 -14.80
CA VAL A 25 0.64 -5.08 -15.21
C VAL A 25 1.72 -6.14 -15.48
N PRO A 26 2.15 -6.36 -16.74
CA PRO A 26 3.10 -7.42 -17.12
C PRO A 26 4.40 -7.41 -16.31
N GLU A 27 4.80 -6.22 -15.87
CA GLU A 27 6.02 -5.93 -15.13
C GLU A 27 6.03 -6.47 -13.69
N TYR A 28 4.88 -6.79 -13.09
CA TYR A 28 4.82 -7.19 -11.68
C TYR A 28 4.39 -8.65 -11.45
N TYR A 29 3.97 -9.36 -12.50
CA TYR A 29 3.49 -10.74 -12.40
C TYR A 29 4.55 -11.76 -11.95
N HIS A 30 5.82 -11.50 -12.20
CA HIS A 30 6.89 -12.42 -11.83
C HIS A 30 7.25 -12.36 -10.35
N TYR A 31 6.81 -11.32 -9.64
CA TYR A 31 7.06 -11.20 -8.21
C TYR A 31 6.10 -12.10 -7.43
N LYS A 32 6.68 -13.05 -6.70
CA LYS A 32 5.95 -13.97 -5.80
C LYS A 32 6.25 -13.68 -4.33
N ASP A 33 7.40 -13.08 -4.06
CA ASP A 33 7.82 -12.72 -2.72
C ASP A 33 8.38 -11.30 -2.67
N ILE A 34 8.21 -10.65 -1.52
CA ILE A 34 8.63 -9.27 -1.28
C ILE A 34 10.17 -9.14 -1.37
N ILE A 35 10.89 -10.22 -1.08
CA ILE A 35 12.36 -10.28 -1.18
C ILE A 35 12.89 -10.25 -2.61
N GLU A 36 12.04 -10.56 -3.60
CA GLU A 36 12.42 -10.51 -5.02
C GLU A 36 12.43 -9.07 -5.55
N THR A 37 11.86 -8.13 -4.78
CA THR A 37 11.92 -6.70 -5.07
C THR A 37 13.29 -6.14 -4.68
N SER A 38 13.76 -5.10 -5.40
CA SER A 38 15.02 -4.42 -5.07
C SER A 38 15.06 -3.98 -3.60
N PRO A 39 16.18 -4.22 -2.87
CA PRO A 39 16.30 -3.86 -1.46
C PRO A 39 16.15 -2.35 -1.22
N HIS A 40 16.44 -1.52 -2.24
CA HIS A 40 16.22 -0.08 -2.18
C HIS A 40 14.75 0.28 -2.09
N CYS A 41 13.91 -0.39 -2.88
CA CYS A 41 12.46 -0.17 -2.88
C CYS A 41 11.85 -0.53 -1.51
N LEU A 42 12.30 -1.65 -0.92
CA LEU A 42 11.87 -2.02 0.44
C LEU A 42 12.29 -0.98 1.49
N HIS A 43 13.48 -0.42 1.37
CA HIS A 43 13.95 0.64 2.26
C HIS A 43 13.14 1.93 2.09
N GLU A 44 12.84 2.33 0.85
CA GLU A 44 11.99 3.50 0.59
C GLU A 44 10.60 3.35 1.20
N ILE A 45 9.96 2.18 1.03
CA ILE A 45 8.65 1.89 1.60
C ILE A 45 8.71 2.00 3.13
N LYS A 46 9.76 1.46 3.75
CA LYS A 46 9.96 1.56 5.20
C LYS A 46 10.09 3.02 5.64
N CYS A 47 11.00 3.78 5.02
CA CYS A 47 11.22 5.20 5.32
C CYS A 47 9.94 6.02 5.12
N PHE A 48 9.18 5.73 4.06
CA PHE A 48 7.89 6.38 3.81
C PHE A 48 6.94 6.22 5.00
N PHE A 49 6.77 5.00 5.52
CA PHE A 49 5.86 4.77 6.64
C PHE A 49 6.34 5.38 7.96
N GLU A 50 7.65 5.34 8.23
CA GLU A 50 8.23 5.94 9.43
C GLU A 50 8.11 7.47 9.41
N ASP A 51 8.33 8.08 8.24
CA ASP A 51 8.34 9.54 8.09
C ASP A 51 6.96 10.14 7.79
N TYR A 52 6.01 9.38 7.23
CA TYR A 52 4.68 9.88 6.83
C TYR A 52 3.91 10.56 7.99
N LYS A 53 4.15 10.15 9.23
CA LYS A 53 3.49 10.73 10.43
C LYS A 53 4.45 11.36 11.44
N LYS A 54 5.72 11.61 11.06
CA LYS A 54 6.79 12.04 11.98
C LYS A 54 6.45 13.26 12.85
N MET A 55 5.67 14.21 12.35
CA MET A 55 5.26 15.40 13.11
C MET A 55 4.15 15.14 14.16
N ARG A 56 3.43 14.01 14.10
CA ARG A 56 2.31 13.71 15.00
C ARG A 56 2.54 12.47 15.86
N LYS A 57 3.08 11.40 15.28
CA LYS A 57 3.24 10.11 15.94
C LYS A 57 4.49 9.40 15.40
N LYS A 58 5.23 8.77 16.30
CA LYS A 58 6.32 7.88 15.93
C LYS A 58 5.72 6.55 15.45
N VAL A 59 6.01 6.19 14.20
CA VAL A 59 5.69 4.88 13.64
C VAL A 59 7.02 4.12 13.56
N VAL A 60 7.05 2.90 14.09
CA VAL A 60 8.19 1.99 13.95
C VAL A 60 7.74 0.89 13.01
N VAL A 61 8.51 0.64 11.96
CA VAL A 61 8.22 -0.41 10.99
C VAL A 61 9.21 -1.54 11.20
N ASP A 62 8.68 -2.70 11.59
CA ASP A 62 9.46 -3.92 11.77
C ASP A 62 9.90 -4.52 10.42
N ALA A 63 10.67 -5.60 10.48
CA ALA A 63 11.12 -6.29 9.27
C ALA A 63 9.93 -6.86 8.48
N PHE A 64 10.03 -6.82 7.14
CA PHE A 64 9.03 -7.44 6.27
C PHE A 64 9.01 -8.96 6.48
N LEU A 65 7.80 -9.50 6.55
CA LEU A 65 7.53 -10.92 6.68
C LEU A 65 7.29 -11.54 5.29
N PRO A 66 7.50 -12.86 5.12
CA PRO A 66 7.32 -13.53 3.84
C PRO A 66 5.84 -13.60 3.42
N THR A 67 5.62 -13.89 2.13
CA THR A 67 4.27 -13.92 1.50
C THR A 67 3.25 -14.77 2.27
N ASN A 68 3.65 -15.91 2.82
CA ASN A 68 2.74 -16.81 3.55
C ASN A 68 2.05 -16.10 4.73
N THR A 69 2.80 -15.33 5.51
CA THR A 69 2.23 -14.59 6.65
C THR A 69 1.27 -13.49 6.20
N ALA A 70 1.49 -12.93 5.01
CA ALA A 70 0.56 -11.97 4.42
C ALA A 70 -0.77 -12.65 4.02
N TYR A 71 -0.73 -13.85 3.44
CA TYR A 71 -1.94 -14.62 3.14
C TYR A 71 -2.75 -14.94 4.39
N ASP A 72 -2.09 -15.40 5.46
CA ASP A 72 -2.73 -15.68 6.75
C ASP A 72 -3.41 -14.44 7.33
N ALA A 73 -2.75 -13.28 7.27
CA ALA A 73 -3.31 -12.02 7.73
C ALA A 73 -4.55 -11.61 6.91
N ILE A 74 -4.49 -11.71 5.58
CA ILE A 74 -5.64 -11.39 4.71
C ILE A 74 -6.84 -12.29 5.04
N GLN A 75 -6.60 -13.59 5.20
CA GLN A 75 -7.65 -14.54 5.54
C GLN A 75 -8.26 -14.26 6.92
N TYR A 76 -7.45 -13.81 7.88
CA TYR A 76 -7.95 -13.42 9.20
C TYR A 76 -8.89 -12.19 9.16
N PHE A 77 -8.70 -11.28 8.20
CA PHE A 77 -9.50 -10.05 8.08
C PHE A 77 -10.71 -10.15 7.15
N GLN A 78 -10.90 -11.26 6.43
CA GLN A 78 -12.08 -11.56 5.60
C GLN A 78 -13.23 -12.15 6.42
#